data_AF-A0A916CWN7-F1
#
_entry.id   AF-A0A916CWN7-F1
#
_cell.length_a   1.000
_cell.length_b   1.000
_cell.length_c   1.000
_cell.angle_alpha   90.00
_cell.angle_beta   90.00
_cell.angle_gamma   90.00
#
_symmetry.space_group_name_H-M   'P 1'
#
loop_
_entity.id
_entity.type
_entity.pdbx_description
1 polymer ?
#
loop_
_entity_poly.entity_id
_entity_poly.type
_entity_poly.pdbx_seq_one_letter_code
_entity_poly.pdbx_strand_id
1 'polypeptide(L)'
;MTSGEWQPSVFLNGDIAEKVAQIKQQPGPDLHVWGSGNLLQTLIKHDLVDVFWLMIYPITLGSGKRLFADGTIPAAFKVTESKVTPKGVIVVNYERAGAITTGS
;
A
#
# COMPACT_ATOMS: atom_id res chain seq x y z
N MET A 1 -1.84 -10.61 19.54
CA MET A 1 -0.52 -11.22 19.79
C MET A 1 0.40 -10.10 20.24
N THR A 2 1.00 -10.20 21.42
CA THR A 2 1.78 -9.11 22.04
C THR A 2 3.26 -9.46 22.23
N SER A 3 3.71 -10.60 21.74
CA SER A 3 5.09 -11.06 21.84
C SER A 3 5.46 -12.04 20.71
N GLY A 4 6.77 -12.13 20.44
CA GLY A 4 7.38 -13.06 19.48
C GLY A 4 8.91 -13.01 19.57
N GLU A 5 9.58 -14.07 19.14
CA GLU A 5 11.02 -14.27 19.33
C GLU A 5 11.89 -13.65 18.22
N TRP A 6 11.29 -13.26 17.09
CA TRP A 6 12.02 -12.68 15.97
C TRP A 6 12.57 -11.30 16.33
N GLN A 7 13.88 -11.09 16.22
CA GLN A 7 14.52 -9.82 16.53
C GLN A 7 15.43 -9.34 15.39
N PRO A 8 15.44 -8.03 15.07
CA PRO A 8 14.66 -6.97 15.71
C PRO A 8 13.19 -6.93 15.24
N SER A 9 12.22 -6.92 16.17
CA SER A 9 10.80 -6.68 15.85
C SER A 9 10.07 -5.91 16.96
N VAL A 10 9.09 -5.11 16.56
CA VAL A 10 8.23 -4.34 17.47
C VAL A 10 6.77 -4.61 17.13
N PHE A 11 5.97 -4.98 18.13
CA PHE A 11 4.55 -5.21 17.97
C PHE A 11 3.77 -3.90 18.11
N LEU A 12 3.13 -3.47 17.02
CA LEU A 12 2.19 -2.35 17.05
C LEU A 12 0.79 -2.86 17.45
N ASN A 13 0.24 -2.30 18.53
CA ASN A 13 -1.11 -2.61 19.05
C ASN A 13 -1.97 -1.33 19.12
N GLY A 14 -3.29 -1.45 19.19
CA GLY A 14 -4.20 -0.28 19.27
C GLY A 14 -4.45 0.35 17.90
N ASP A 15 -4.50 1.68 17.83
CA ASP A 15 -4.66 2.39 16.55
C ASP A 15 -3.39 2.28 15.71
N ILE A 16 -3.45 1.37 14.73
CA ILE A 16 -2.32 1.13 13.82
C ILE A 16 -2.11 2.28 12.85
N ALA A 17 -3.18 2.96 12.42
CA ALA A 17 -3.06 4.06 11.47
C ALA A 17 -2.33 5.25 12.12
N GLU A 18 -2.73 5.60 13.35
CA GLU A 18 -2.05 6.64 14.13
C GLU A 18 -0.56 6.32 14.35
N LYS A 19 -0.25 5.08 14.74
CA LYS A 19 1.14 4.67 14.97
C LYS A 19 1.98 4.71 13.70
N VAL A 20 1.44 4.24 12.58
CA VAL A 20 2.14 4.32 11.29
C VAL A 20 2.33 5.77 10.87
N ALA A 21 1.35 6.65 11.09
CA ALA A 21 1.48 8.07 10.84
C ALA A 21 2.60 8.71 11.68
N GLN A 22 2.69 8.35 12.96
CA GLN A 22 3.76 8.82 13.85
C GLN A 22 5.15 8.31 13.40
N ILE A 23 5.28 7.03 13.01
CA ILE A 23 6.53 6.48 12.52
C ILE A 23 6.96 7.17 11.21
N LYS A 24 6.01 7.42 10.30
CA LYS A 24 6.26 8.08 9.02
C LYS A 24 6.76 9.53 9.18
N GLN A 25 6.48 10.19 10.31
CA GLN A 25 7.00 11.52 10.64
C GLN A 25 8.42 11.50 11.22
N GLN A 26 8.91 10.33 11.63
CA GLN A 26 10.26 10.20 12.18
C GLN A 26 11.29 10.07 11.05
N PRO A 27 12.53 10.55 11.26
CA PRO A 27 13.61 10.30 10.31
C PRO A 27 13.90 8.80 10.23
N GLY A 28 14.01 8.27 9.02
CA GLY A 28 14.23 6.84 8.80
C GLY A 28 14.14 6.44 7.34
N PRO A 29 14.33 5.14 7.06
CA PRO A 29 14.13 4.58 5.73
C PRO A 29 12.63 4.53 5.36
N ASP A 30 12.35 4.20 4.10
CA ASP A 30 10.99 3.97 3.62
C ASP A 30 10.29 2.82 4.38
N LEU A 31 8.99 3.00 4.63
CA LEU A 31 8.15 2.00 5.29
C LEU A 31 7.50 1.08 4.25
N HIS A 32 7.84 -0.21 4.28
CA HIS A 32 7.27 -1.21 3.37
C HIS A 32 6.23 -2.08 4.06
N VAL A 33 5.05 -2.19 3.44
CA VAL A 33 3.98 -3.09 3.89
C VAL A 33 4.16 -4.45 3.22
N TRP A 34 4.53 -5.45 4.02
CA TRP A 34 4.65 -6.84 3.54
C TRP A 34 3.42 -7.66 3.89
N GLY A 35 2.80 -8.27 2.87
CA GLY A 35 1.91 -9.44 3.00
C GLY A 35 0.53 -9.22 3.65
N SER A 36 0.22 -8.03 4.19
CA SER A 36 -1.07 -7.78 4.85
C SER A 36 -1.99 -6.86 4.04
N GLY A 37 -2.94 -7.48 3.32
CA GLY A 37 -3.99 -6.74 2.60
C GLY A 37 -4.89 -5.92 3.52
N ASN A 38 -5.18 -6.42 4.73
CA ASN A 38 -6.01 -5.69 5.70
C ASN A 38 -5.29 -4.43 6.21
N LEU A 39 -3.99 -4.54 6.53
CA LEU A 39 -3.19 -3.39 6.94
C LEU A 39 -3.13 -2.37 5.80
N LEU A 40 -2.85 -2.83 4.58
CA LEU A 40 -2.80 -1.94 3.41
C LEU A 40 -4.12 -1.20 3.19
N GLN A 41 -5.26 -1.89 3.28
CA GLN A 41 -6.58 -1.25 3.20
C GLN A 41 -6.80 -0.21 4.32
N THR A 42 -6.37 -0.48 5.55
CA THR A 42 -6.41 0.51 6.64
C THR A 42 -5.56 1.74 6.29
N LEU A 43 -4.33 1.55 5.81
CA LEU A 43 -3.47 2.67 5.45
C LEU A 43 -4.03 3.49 4.28
N ILE A 44 -4.67 2.84 3.30
CA ILE A 44 -5.37 3.52 2.20
C ILE A 44 -6.52 4.38 2.76
N LYS A 45 -7.34 3.85 3.67
CA LYS A 45 -8.46 4.57 4.29
C LYS A 45 -8.03 5.83 5.05
N HIS A 46 -6.84 5.76 5.66
CA HIS A 46 -6.27 6.84 6.46
C HIS A 46 -5.29 7.72 5.68
N ASP A 47 -5.21 7.56 4.37
CA ASP A 47 -4.39 8.39 3.49
C ASP A 47 -2.87 8.29 3.71
N LEU A 48 -2.39 7.13 4.15
CA LEU A 48 -1.01 6.92 4.57
C LEU A 48 -0.11 6.26 3.51
N VAL A 49 -0.63 5.98 2.32
CA VAL A 49 0.13 5.34 1.22
C VAL A 49 0.61 6.39 0.21
N ASP A 50 1.93 6.49 0.04
CA ASP A 50 2.55 7.40 -0.94
C ASP A 50 2.83 6.71 -2.27
N VAL A 51 3.23 5.44 -2.20
CA VAL A 51 3.76 4.70 -3.34
C VAL A 51 3.16 3.30 -3.39
N PHE A 52 2.68 2.88 -4.56
CA PHE A 52 2.26 1.52 -4.84
C PHE A 52 3.23 0.82 -5.80
N TRP A 53 3.78 -0.30 -5.34
CA TRP A 53 4.48 -1.25 -6.19
C TRP A 53 3.52 -2.40 -6.55
N LEU A 54 2.99 -2.38 -7.76
CA LEU A 54 1.99 -3.34 -8.21
C LEU A 54 2.60 -4.35 -9.19
N MET A 55 2.32 -5.63 -8.93
CA MET A 55 2.56 -6.72 -9.87
C MET A 55 1.21 -7.22 -10.37
N ILE A 56 0.90 -6.93 -11.62
CA ILE A 56 -0.38 -7.27 -12.25
C ILE A 56 -0.16 -8.51 -13.12
N TYR A 57 -0.83 -9.60 -12.74
CA TYR A 57 -0.71 -10.89 -13.41
C TYR A 57 -1.81 -11.04 -14.48
N PRO A 58 -1.52 -11.68 -15.62
CA PRO A 58 -2.47 -11.86 -16.72
C PRO A 58 -3.47 -13.01 -16.45
N ILE A 59 -4.18 -12.94 -15.32
CA ILE A 59 -5.17 -13.94 -14.88
C ILE A 59 -6.38 -13.27 -14.20
N THR A 60 -7.50 -13.97 -14.15
CA THR A 60 -8.67 -13.58 -13.34
C THR A 60 -8.98 -14.66 -12.31
N LEU A 61 -9.28 -14.24 -11.06
CA LEU A 61 -9.54 -15.16 -9.93
C LEU A 61 -11.03 -15.19 -9.51
N GLY A 62 -11.85 -14.27 -10.01
CA GLY A 62 -13.27 -14.13 -9.66
C GLY A 62 -13.50 -13.54 -8.25
N SER A 63 -13.14 -14.30 -7.21
CA SER A 63 -13.32 -13.93 -5.81
C SER A 63 -12.00 -13.90 -5.03
N GLY A 64 -11.97 -13.17 -3.92
CA GLY A 64 -10.81 -13.12 -3.02
C GLY A 64 -10.61 -11.76 -2.39
N LYS A 65 -9.48 -11.60 -1.70
CA LYS A 65 -9.08 -10.33 -1.08
C LYS A 65 -8.85 -9.28 -2.18
N ARG A 66 -9.39 -8.08 -1.97
CA ARG A 66 -9.21 -6.94 -2.87
C ARG A 66 -8.13 -6.01 -2.33
N LEU A 67 -7.35 -5.40 -3.22
CA LEU A 67 -6.40 -4.35 -2.83
C LEU A 67 -7.15 -3.08 -2.42
N PHE A 68 -8.03 -2.62 -3.31
CA PHE A 68 -8.95 -1.52 -3.09
C PHE A 68 -10.32 -2.08 -2.71
N ALA A 69 -10.90 -1.57 -1.63
CA ALA A 69 -12.13 -2.08 -1.03
C ALA A 69 -12.95 -0.92 -0.46
N ASP A 70 -14.02 -1.24 0.28
CA ASP A 70 -14.88 -0.22 0.88
C ASP A 70 -14.08 0.74 1.78
N GLY A 71 -14.23 2.03 1.54
CA GLY A 71 -13.50 3.10 2.23
C GLY A 71 -12.18 3.51 1.55
N THR A 72 -11.81 2.92 0.40
CA THR A 72 -10.73 3.47 -0.41
C THR A 72 -11.04 4.93 -0.77
N ILE A 73 -10.15 5.82 -0.38
CA ILE A 73 -10.26 7.24 -0.68
C ILE A 73 -9.94 7.51 -2.16
N PRO A 74 -10.65 8.45 -2.81
CA PRO A 74 -10.30 8.88 -4.16
C PRO A 74 -8.95 9.60 -4.17
N ALA A 75 -8.02 9.15 -5.01
CA ALA A 75 -6.71 9.77 -5.18
C ALA A 75 -6.19 9.59 -6.61
N ALA A 76 -5.42 10.57 -7.08
CA ALA A 76 -4.69 10.48 -8.33
C ALA A 76 -3.30 9.89 -8.09
N PHE A 77 -2.79 9.15 -9.07
CA PHE A 77 -1.44 8.60 -9.08
C PHE A 77 -0.79 8.82 -10.44
N LYS A 78 0.54 8.94 -10.44
CA LYS A 78 1.36 8.99 -11.66
C LYS A 78 2.26 7.76 -11.71
N VAL A 79 2.50 7.24 -12.91
CA VAL A 79 3.50 6.19 -13.13
C VAL A 79 4.88 6.82 -12.98
N THR A 80 5.71 6.26 -12.10
CA THR A 80 7.12 6.64 -11.97
C THR A 80 8.04 5.60 -12.62
N GLU A 81 7.63 4.33 -12.64
CA GLU A 81 8.35 3.25 -13.30
C GLU A 81 7.35 2.20 -13.81
N SER A 82 7.64 1.58 -14.97
CA SER A 82 6.88 0.41 -15.41
C SER A 82 7.72 -0.53 -16.27
N LYS A 83 7.44 -1.83 -16.19
CA LYS A 83 8.04 -2.87 -17.02
C LYS A 83 7.07 -4.02 -17.22
N VAL A 84 7.04 -4.57 -18.43
CA VAL A 84 6.37 -5.85 -18.72
C VAL A 84 7.43 -6.95 -18.78
N THR A 85 7.23 -8.02 -18.02
CA THR A 85 8.12 -9.20 -18.05
C THR A 85 7.81 -10.08 -19.26
N PRO A 86 8.73 -10.96 -19.69
CA PRO A 86 8.46 -11.92 -20.78
C PRO A 86 7.27 -12.86 -20.52
N LYS A 87 6.85 -13.03 -19.26
CA LYS A 87 5.68 -13.82 -18.86
C LYS A 87 4.37 -13.01 -18.84
N GLY A 88 4.40 -11.75 -19.28
CA GLY A 88 3.23 -10.87 -19.32
C GLY A 88 2.85 -10.22 -17.99
N VAL A 89 3.63 -10.40 -16.92
CA VAL A 89 3.42 -9.68 -15.66
C VAL A 89 3.83 -8.22 -15.83
N ILE A 90 2.95 -7.29 -15.49
CA ILE A 90 3.24 -5.85 -15.44
C ILE A 90 3.71 -5.52 -14.04
N VAL A 91 4.91 -4.95 -13.93
CA VAL A 91 5.43 -4.35 -12.71
C VAL A 91 5.36 -2.84 -12.88
N VAL A 92 4.67 -2.15 -11.99
CA VAL A 92 4.46 -0.70 -12.09
C VAL A 92 4.58 -0.05 -10.72
N ASN A 93 5.25 1.08 -10.69
CA ASN A 93 5.36 1.96 -9.55
C ASN A 93 4.45 3.18 -9.78
N TYR A 94 3.51 3.39 -8.85
CA TYR A 94 2.62 4.53 -8.83
C TYR A 94 2.92 5.41 -7.61
N GLU A 95 3.28 6.66 -7.84
CA GLU A 95 3.44 7.66 -6.79
C GLU A 95 2.19 8.52 -6.72
N ARG A 96 1.80 8.90 -5.50
CA ARG A 96 0.65 9.74 -5.24
C ARG A 96 0.79 11.10 -5.92
N ALA A 97 -0.25 11.50 -6.64
CA ALA A 97 -0.31 12.75 -7.41
C ALA A 97 -1.35 13.74 -6.84
N GLY A 98 -1.87 13.48 -5.64
CA GLY A 98 -2.83 14.34 -4.94
C GLY A 98 -4.30 14.00 -5.23
N ALA A 99 -5.16 15.02 -5.16
CA ALA A 99 -6.59 14.88 -5.36
C ALA A 99 -6.94 14.58 -6.83
N ILE A 100 -8.08 13.91 -7.05
CA ILE A 100 -8.58 13.68 -8.41
C ILE A 100 -8.96 15.03 -9.03
N THR A 101 -8.44 15.31 -10.22
CA THR A 101 -8.90 16.44 -11.03
C THR A 101 -10.01 15.94 -11.95
N THR A 102 -11.25 16.34 -11.72
CA THR A 102 -12.37 16.04 -12.62
C THR A 102 -12.69 17.28 -13.45
N GLY A 103 -12.38 17.22 -14.75
CA GLY A 103 -12.69 18.29 -15.71
C GLY A 103 -11.59 18.52 -16.73
N SER A 104 -11.92 18.28 -18.00
CA SER A 104 -11.37 18.95 -19.17
C SER A 104 -12.54 19.18 -20.13
#